data_AF-A0A067MPE7-F1
#
_entry.id   AF-A0A067MPE7-F1
#
_cell.length_a   1.000
_cell.length_b   1.000
_cell.length_c   1.000
_cell.angle_alpha   90.00
_cell.angle_beta   90.00
_cell.angle_gamma   90.00
#
_symmetry.space_group_name_H-M   'P 1'
#
loop_
_entity.id
_entity.type
_entity.pdbx_description
1 polymer ?
#
loop_
_entity_poly.entity_id
_entity_poly.type
_entity_poly.pdbx_seq_one_letter_code
_entity_poly.pdbx_strand_id
1 'polypeptide(L)'
;MWATNSGESRTYQKRGTGNRSALINADEMRGCGKRKVEMSSDTRGRPLDTTELPLSLGAAAWTGSTPAGGLLAAWSQDQNQPISLTLEIGLSHLDPIREPVPNTLLLGDTTSNQAIFFSPVFAQVQSNNLTYPNYTLPAGNLSSPAIPSNPPNDTLLLIPTASLPVSLTHSACAIKNVSTGFQAQASFLINRSSVLRDANGWRAQWFVEGLTSFTNYTAFIIKEDGISTSGPLNFLTKSAAFPCPLVHSLPYCPQIAYAVPLPPPPLPLTSYISTTVPTNVSAPLISSLTNFTTSLLSFPCGRDVYSPLRTCADCQTSYRNWACAVSFPRCGENSIPASVPDSVPRPALLSHPPKDAPRATGYNPLDVAYNELLPCIENCQAVLRDCPAMLGWACPVMDGNANMTYGVGYVDSMDGGIQQGWTGAAQDEFGWVWCNSAGA
;
A
#
# COMPACT_ATOMS: atom_id res chain seq x y z
N MET A 1 -18.53 14.72 28.89
CA MET A 1 -18.91 16.14 28.65
C MET A 1 -20.25 16.38 29.31
N TRP A 2 -20.42 17.52 29.99
CA TRP A 2 -21.76 17.97 30.37
C TRP A 2 -22.28 18.80 29.19
N ALA A 3 -23.37 18.35 28.57
CA ALA A 3 -24.02 19.05 27.47
C ALA A 3 -25.13 19.93 28.06
N THR A 4 -25.07 21.24 27.82
CA THR A 4 -26.20 22.14 28.11
C THR A 4 -27.02 22.29 26.83
N ASN A 5 -28.29 21.91 26.90
CA ASN A 5 -29.24 22.02 25.80
C ASN A 5 -29.78 23.45 25.72
N SER A 6 -29.51 24.12 24.61
CA SER A 6 -30.40 25.16 24.07
C SER A 6 -30.68 24.76 22.63
N GLY A 7 -31.95 24.57 22.28
CA GLY A 7 -32.34 24.19 20.91
C GLY A 7 -31.61 25.03 19.88
N GLU A 8 -31.17 24.38 18.80
CA GLU A 8 -30.36 24.93 17.68
C GLU A 8 -28.82 24.87 17.82
N SER A 9 -28.25 24.73 19.02
CA SER A 9 -26.79 24.57 19.18
C SER A 9 -26.41 23.60 20.29
N ARG A 10 -25.39 22.76 20.06
CA ARG A 10 -24.77 21.95 21.12
C ARG A 10 -23.43 22.56 21.50
N THR A 11 -23.34 22.98 22.76
CA THR A 11 -22.13 23.59 23.32
C THR A 11 -21.42 22.61 24.23
N TYR A 12 -20.13 22.43 23.99
CA TYR A 12 -19.26 21.59 24.82
C TYR A 12 -18.26 22.48 25.54
N GLN A 13 -18.36 22.50 26.88
CA GLN A 13 -17.49 23.31 27.73
C GLN A 13 -16.55 22.41 28.54
N LYS A 14 -15.23 22.64 28.43
CA LYS A 14 -14.23 22.02 29.30
C LYS A 14 -13.27 23.11 29.79
N ARG A 15 -13.25 23.35 31.10
CA ARG A 15 -12.31 24.30 31.73
C ARG A 15 -10.94 23.66 31.85
N GLY A 16 -9.91 24.33 31.36
CA GLY A 16 -8.53 23.95 31.56
C GLY A 16 -7.58 24.95 30.90
N THR A 17 -6.51 25.31 31.60
CA THR A 17 -5.54 26.34 31.20
C THR A 17 -4.42 25.76 30.32
N GLY A 18 -3.85 26.56 29.39
CA GLY A 18 -2.63 26.23 28.63
C GLY A 18 -2.79 26.18 27.09
N ASN A 19 -1.68 25.88 26.40
CA ASN A 19 -1.67 25.56 24.95
C ASN A 19 -2.34 24.19 24.72
N ARG A 20 -3.23 24.13 23.72
CA ARG A 20 -3.99 22.92 23.40
C ARG A 20 -4.13 22.73 21.89
N SER A 21 -4.16 21.47 21.50
CA SER A 21 -4.47 21.01 20.14
C SER A 21 -5.75 20.17 20.22
N ALA A 22 -6.73 20.47 19.36
CA ALA A 22 -8.01 19.78 19.30
C ALA A 22 -8.25 19.22 17.90
N LEU A 23 -8.80 18.02 17.80
CA LEU A 23 -9.29 17.50 16.54
C LEU A 23 -10.71 16.95 16.70
N ILE A 24 -11.58 17.32 15.77
CA ILE A 24 -13.01 17.07 15.81
C ILE A 24 -13.34 16.15 14.65
N ASN A 25 -14.00 15.04 14.96
CA ASN A 25 -14.46 14.07 13.99
C ASN A 25 -15.99 13.95 14.01
N ALA A 26 -16.65 14.05 12.87
CA ALA A 26 -18.11 13.99 12.79
C ALA A 26 -18.59 12.60 12.33
N ASP A 27 -19.73 12.16 12.84
CA ASP A 27 -20.45 10.97 12.39
C ASP A 27 -21.93 11.31 12.17
N GLU A 28 -22.49 10.77 11.09
CA GLU A 28 -23.78 11.10 10.44
C GLU A 28 -23.92 12.53 9.85
N MET A 29 -23.92 12.61 8.51
CA MET A 29 -24.35 13.81 7.77
C MET A 29 -25.41 13.43 6.72
N ARG A 30 -26.66 13.25 7.15
CA ARG A 30 -27.80 13.38 6.22
C ARG A 30 -28.17 14.87 6.11
N GLY A 31 -28.12 15.38 4.88
CA GLY A 31 -28.57 16.72 4.50
C GLY A 31 -27.43 17.70 4.20
N CYS A 32 -27.24 18.00 2.92
CA CYS A 32 -26.38 19.06 2.42
C CYS A 32 -26.93 20.45 2.79
N GLY A 33 -26.66 20.88 4.01
CA GLY A 33 -26.75 22.28 4.43
C GLY A 33 -25.34 22.79 4.75
N LYS A 34 -25.10 24.10 4.62
CA LYS A 34 -23.86 24.73 5.12
C LYS A 34 -23.86 24.57 6.65
N ARG A 35 -22.96 23.76 7.21
CA ARG A 35 -22.88 23.48 8.66
C ARG A 35 -21.50 23.89 9.16
N LYS A 36 -21.40 24.42 10.37
CA LYS A 36 -20.21 25.10 10.89
C LYS A 36 -19.86 24.64 12.31
N VAL A 37 -18.56 24.64 12.59
CA VAL A 37 -18.00 24.38 13.92
C VAL A 37 -17.12 25.57 14.28
N GLU A 38 -17.29 26.13 15.47
CA GLU A 38 -16.49 27.26 15.97
C GLU A 38 -15.83 26.89 17.28
N MET A 39 -14.59 27.32 17.44
CA MET A 39 -13.88 27.32 18.70
C MET A 39 -13.74 28.77 19.20
N SER A 40 -14.08 29.02 20.46
CA SER A 40 -13.83 30.29 21.15
C SER A 40 -12.83 30.10 22.28
N SER A 41 -11.89 31.04 22.40
CA SER A 41 -10.86 31.09 23.46
C SER A 41 -11.34 31.74 24.77
N ASP A 42 -12.58 32.27 24.81
CA ASP A 42 -13.23 32.84 26.00
C ASP A 42 -14.49 32.06 26.38
N THR A 43 -14.57 31.64 27.64
CA THR A 43 -15.75 31.01 28.25
C THR A 43 -17.02 31.89 28.29
N ARG A 44 -16.92 33.18 27.97
CA ARG A 44 -18.04 34.14 28.01
C ARG A 44 -18.84 34.25 26.70
N GLY A 45 -18.51 33.47 25.67
CA GLY A 45 -19.27 33.45 24.40
C GLY A 45 -19.30 34.79 23.66
N ARG A 46 -18.36 35.71 23.96
CA ARG A 46 -18.23 36.96 23.21
C ARG A 46 -17.46 36.69 21.91
N PRO A 47 -17.88 37.27 20.78
CA PRO A 47 -17.36 36.97 19.43
C PRO A 47 -15.94 37.54 19.17
N LEU A 48 -15.17 37.82 20.22
CA LEU A 48 -13.91 38.56 20.08
C LEU A 48 -12.77 37.72 19.51
N ASP A 49 -12.85 36.39 19.60
CA ASP A 49 -11.90 35.44 18.99
C ASP A 49 -12.61 34.10 18.67
N THR A 50 -13.52 34.10 17.70
CA THR A 50 -14.14 32.87 17.17
C THR A 50 -13.38 32.40 15.93
N THR A 51 -12.86 31.19 15.97
CA THR A 51 -12.25 30.56 14.78
C THR A 51 -13.22 29.53 14.23
N GLU A 52 -13.67 29.74 12.99
CA GLU A 52 -14.41 28.74 12.24
C GLU A 52 -13.46 27.60 11.84
N LEU A 53 -13.84 26.38 12.18
CA LEU A 53 -13.12 25.16 11.86
C LEU A 53 -13.74 24.53 10.61
N PRO A 54 -13.12 24.67 9.42
CA PRO A 54 -13.61 24.00 8.24
C PRO A 54 -13.44 22.49 8.42
N LEU A 55 -14.55 21.75 8.35
CA LEU A 55 -14.51 20.29 8.30
C LEU A 55 -14.02 19.86 6.92
N SER A 56 -12.89 19.15 6.89
CA SER A 56 -12.34 18.51 5.69
C SER A 56 -12.58 17.00 5.80
N LEU A 57 -13.44 16.46 4.93
CA LEU A 57 -13.77 15.03 4.89
C LEU A 57 -14.17 14.43 6.26
N GLY A 58 -14.82 15.24 7.09
CA GLY A 58 -15.36 14.85 8.40
C GLY A 58 -14.44 15.14 9.58
N ALA A 59 -13.21 15.61 9.32
CA ALA A 59 -12.23 15.95 10.32
C ALA A 59 -11.87 17.45 10.30
N ALA A 60 -11.65 18.06 11.46
CA ALA A 60 -11.08 19.40 11.58
C ALA A 60 -10.09 19.46 12.74
N ALA A 61 -8.89 20.02 12.48
CA ALA A 61 -7.86 20.24 13.49
C ALA A 61 -7.79 21.72 13.88
N TRP A 62 -7.51 21.98 15.15
CA TRP A 62 -7.28 23.31 15.69
C TRP A 62 -6.10 23.28 16.66
N THR A 63 -5.21 24.26 16.54
CA THR A 63 -4.11 24.46 17.48
C THR A 63 -4.16 25.90 17.99
N GLY A 64 -4.07 26.10 19.30
CA GLY A 64 -4.10 27.44 19.87
C GLY A 64 -4.01 27.47 21.39
N SER A 65 -3.94 28.68 21.94
CA SER A 65 -3.91 28.89 23.39
C SER A 65 -5.33 29.15 23.91
N THR A 66 -5.70 28.51 25.03
CA THR A 66 -6.96 28.80 25.74
C THR A 66 -6.67 29.13 27.21
N PRO A 67 -6.12 30.32 27.52
CA PRO A 67 -5.69 30.67 28.87
C PRO A 67 -6.83 30.64 29.88
N ALA A 68 -8.06 30.94 29.44
CA ALA A 68 -9.28 30.95 30.26
C ALA A 68 -10.18 29.71 30.04
N GLY A 69 -9.72 28.71 29.30
CA GLY A 69 -10.54 27.60 28.80
C GLY A 69 -11.18 27.92 27.43
N GLY A 70 -11.60 26.87 26.71
CA GLY A 70 -12.19 26.99 25.38
C GLY A 70 -13.64 26.50 25.34
N LEU A 71 -14.43 27.06 24.44
CA LEU A 71 -15.79 26.62 24.14
C LEU A 71 -15.88 26.15 22.70
N LEU A 72 -16.35 24.92 22.51
CA LEU A 72 -16.63 24.37 21.20
C LEU A 72 -18.14 24.38 20.95
N ALA A 73 -18.56 24.96 19.85
CA ALA A 73 -19.94 24.96 19.40
C ALA A 73 -20.05 24.32 18.01
N ALA A 74 -21.14 23.59 17.77
CA ALA A 74 -21.51 23.09 16.45
C ALA A 74 -22.96 23.45 16.15
N TRP A 75 -23.23 23.94 14.93
CA TRP A 75 -24.56 24.32 14.47
C TRP A 75 -24.74 24.07 12.96
N SER A 76 -26.00 24.09 12.51
CA SER A 76 -26.42 23.94 11.11
C SER A 76 -27.02 25.25 10.63
N GLN A 77 -26.79 25.65 9.38
CA GLN A 77 -27.49 26.79 8.80
C GLN A 77 -28.95 26.49 8.42
N ASP A 78 -29.35 25.21 8.34
CA ASP A 78 -30.75 24.85 8.07
C ASP A 78 -31.58 24.93 9.37
N GLN A 79 -32.33 26.03 9.52
CA GLN A 79 -33.16 26.30 10.70
C GLN A 79 -34.35 25.34 10.89
N ASN A 80 -34.68 24.52 9.89
CA ASN A 80 -35.88 23.67 9.91
C ASN A 80 -35.61 22.17 10.14
N GLN A 81 -34.38 21.77 10.47
CA GLN A 81 -34.03 20.36 10.71
C GLN A 81 -33.27 20.20 12.03
N PRO A 82 -33.75 19.37 12.99
CA PRO A 82 -32.99 19.05 14.18
C PRO A 82 -31.69 18.34 13.79
N ILE A 83 -30.57 18.85 14.31
CA ILE A 83 -29.25 18.32 14.01
C ILE A 83 -28.98 17.13 14.94
N SER A 84 -28.94 15.91 14.40
CA SER A 84 -28.21 14.81 15.03
C SER A 84 -26.77 14.88 14.56
N LEU A 85 -25.86 15.31 15.43
CA LEU A 85 -24.43 15.36 15.16
C LEU A 85 -23.72 14.59 16.27
N THR A 86 -23.05 13.51 15.90
CA THR A 86 -22.15 12.80 16.81
C THR A 86 -20.74 13.32 16.53
N LEU A 87 -20.14 13.97 17.53
CA LEU A 87 -18.77 14.48 17.43
C LEU A 87 -17.86 13.70 18.36
N GLU A 88 -16.75 13.22 17.82
CA GLU A 88 -15.65 12.70 18.59
C GLU A 88 -14.56 13.78 18.70
N ILE A 89 -14.23 14.18 19.94
CA ILE A 89 -13.33 15.31 20.19
C ILE A 89 -12.10 14.80 20.94
N GLY A 90 -10.93 14.96 20.33
CA GLY A 90 -9.63 14.72 20.97
C GLY A 90 -9.01 16.03 21.45
N LEU A 91 -8.38 16.05 22.63
CA LEU A 91 -7.66 17.20 23.17
C LEU A 91 -6.28 16.77 23.67
N SER A 92 -5.22 17.41 23.18
CA SER A 92 -3.82 17.16 23.57
C SER A 92 -3.07 18.45 23.88
N HIS A 93 -1.96 18.29 24.62
CA HIS A 93 -1.00 19.34 24.95
C HIS A 93 0.26 19.33 24.08
N LEU A 94 0.39 18.31 23.22
CA LEU A 94 1.47 18.16 22.24
C LEU A 94 0.84 18.28 20.85
N ASP A 95 0.66 17.15 20.18
CA ASP A 95 0.13 17.08 18.82
C ASP A 95 -1.36 16.68 18.80
N PRO A 96 -2.09 16.96 17.70
CA PRO A 96 -3.49 16.52 17.56
C PRO A 96 -3.60 14.98 17.65
N ILE A 97 -4.39 14.48 18.61
CA ILE A 97 -4.50 13.02 18.91
C ILE A 97 -5.12 12.22 17.76
N ARG A 98 -5.87 12.89 16.86
CA ARG A 98 -6.73 12.23 15.87
C ARG A 98 -6.39 12.64 14.45
N GLU A 99 -5.17 13.14 14.23
CA GLU A 99 -4.78 13.58 12.89
C GLU A 99 -4.90 12.40 11.92
N PRO A 100 -5.61 12.56 10.80
CA PRO A 100 -5.68 11.51 9.81
C PRO A 100 -4.25 11.20 9.36
N VAL A 101 -3.84 9.95 9.57
CA VAL A 101 -2.49 9.53 9.22
C VAL A 101 -2.40 9.59 7.70
N PRO A 102 -1.35 10.23 7.12
CA PRO A 102 -1.13 10.24 5.68
C PRO A 102 -1.30 8.83 5.12
N ASN A 103 -1.91 8.72 3.92
CA ASN A 103 -2.24 7.42 3.37
C ASN A 103 -0.95 6.59 3.19
N THR A 104 -0.82 5.57 4.03
CA THR A 104 0.38 4.73 4.16
C THR A 104 0.04 3.26 3.94
N LEU A 105 -1.24 2.96 3.72
CA LEU A 105 -1.69 1.65 3.30
C LEU A 105 -1.26 1.45 1.85
N LEU A 106 -0.57 0.34 1.60
CA LEU A 106 -0.15 -0.04 0.26
C LEU A 106 -1.00 -1.22 -0.19
N LEU A 107 -1.57 -1.13 -1.38
CA LEU A 107 -2.17 -2.26 -2.06
C LEU A 107 -1.07 -3.01 -2.83
N GLY A 108 -0.96 -4.32 -2.63
CA GLY A 108 -0.07 -5.17 -3.42
C GLY A 108 -0.70 -5.55 -4.77
N ASP A 109 -1.79 -6.29 -4.71
CA ASP A 109 -2.56 -6.70 -5.89
C ASP A 109 -3.95 -7.22 -5.48
N THR A 110 -4.81 -7.40 -6.49
CA THR A 110 -6.15 -7.98 -6.34
C THR A 110 -6.34 -9.20 -7.25
N THR A 111 -7.31 -10.05 -6.95
CA THR A 111 -7.88 -11.03 -7.89
C THR A 111 -9.35 -10.71 -8.09
N SER A 112 -10.11 -11.66 -8.64
CA SER A 112 -11.56 -11.57 -8.72
C SER A 112 -12.24 -11.53 -7.34
N ASN A 113 -11.62 -12.07 -6.29
CA ASN A 113 -12.25 -12.21 -4.97
C ASN A 113 -11.29 -12.05 -3.78
N GLN A 114 -10.03 -11.72 -4.01
CA GLN A 114 -9.01 -11.53 -2.99
C GLN A 114 -8.24 -10.23 -3.19
N ALA A 115 -7.61 -9.76 -2.13
CA ALA A 115 -6.69 -8.63 -2.17
C ALA A 115 -5.62 -8.78 -1.09
N ILE A 116 -4.46 -8.16 -1.30
CA ILE A 116 -3.37 -8.14 -0.34
C ILE A 116 -2.92 -6.71 -0.05
N PHE A 117 -2.84 -6.36 1.23
CA PHE A 117 -2.52 -5.02 1.71
C PHE A 117 -1.32 -5.03 2.64
N PHE A 118 -0.60 -3.91 2.70
CA PHE A 118 0.54 -3.72 3.58
C PHE A 118 0.44 -2.43 4.38
N SER A 119 0.82 -2.50 5.65
CA SER A 119 0.97 -1.31 6.49
C SER A 119 2.22 -0.50 6.08
N PRO A 120 2.35 0.74 6.56
CA PRO A 120 3.67 1.36 6.68
C PRO A 120 4.63 0.48 7.49
N VAL A 121 5.92 0.72 7.31
CA VAL A 121 6.98 0.07 8.10
C VAL A 121 6.77 0.38 9.57
N PHE A 122 6.70 -0.66 10.41
CA PHE A 122 6.56 -0.51 11.86
C PHE A 122 7.84 -0.84 12.63
N ALA A 123 8.78 -1.57 12.02
CA ALA A 123 10.08 -1.86 12.62
C ALA A 123 11.14 -2.03 11.54
N GLN A 124 12.27 -1.34 11.67
CA GLN A 124 13.38 -1.48 10.73
C GLN A 124 14.20 -2.74 11.02
N VAL A 125 14.82 -3.30 9.99
CA VAL A 125 15.85 -4.34 10.16
C VAL A 125 17.19 -3.62 10.33
N GLN A 126 17.93 -3.95 11.39
CA GLN A 126 19.29 -3.42 11.54
C GLN A 126 20.16 -3.99 10.42
N SER A 127 20.59 -3.11 9.49
CA SER A 127 21.63 -3.45 8.54
C SER A 127 22.97 -3.43 9.26
N ASN A 128 23.51 -4.61 9.55
CA ASN A 128 24.90 -4.68 9.98
C ASN A 128 25.78 -4.24 8.81
N ASN A 129 26.62 -3.22 9.02
CA ASN A 129 27.64 -2.86 8.04
C ASN A 129 28.60 -4.03 7.88
N LEU A 130 28.44 -4.77 6.79
CA LEU A 130 29.32 -5.87 6.44
C LEU A 130 30.68 -5.31 6.06
N THR A 131 31.69 -5.55 6.87
CA THR A 131 33.08 -5.14 6.61
C THR A 131 33.95 -6.37 6.40
N TYR A 132 34.93 -6.26 5.50
CA TYR A 132 35.97 -7.27 5.37
C TYR A 132 36.68 -7.51 6.71
N PRO A 133 37.03 -8.76 7.08
CA PRO A 133 36.91 -10.00 6.31
C PRO A 133 35.55 -10.72 6.46
N ASN A 134 34.68 -10.30 7.38
CA ASN A 134 33.42 -10.97 7.68
C ASN A 134 32.27 -10.39 6.83
N TYR A 135 32.34 -10.59 5.51
CA TYR A 135 31.34 -10.12 4.56
C TYR A 135 30.46 -11.28 4.09
N THR A 136 29.24 -11.38 4.64
CA THR A 136 28.30 -12.45 4.29
C THR A 136 27.11 -11.89 3.52
N LEU A 137 26.85 -12.44 2.33
CA LEU A 137 25.66 -12.11 1.56
C LEU A 137 24.48 -13.03 1.91
N PRO A 138 23.22 -12.58 1.72
CA PRO A 138 22.06 -13.41 1.99
C PRO A 138 22.03 -14.65 1.09
N ALA A 139 21.76 -15.82 1.67
CA ALA A 139 21.62 -17.06 0.92
C ALA A 139 20.46 -17.02 -0.09
N GLY A 140 20.54 -17.81 -1.17
CA GLY A 140 19.49 -17.88 -2.19
C GLY A 140 18.14 -18.35 -1.62
N ASN A 141 18.16 -19.37 -0.76
CA ASN A 141 16.99 -19.80 0.02
C ASN A 141 16.92 -19.03 1.35
N LEU A 142 16.59 -17.75 1.27
CA LEU A 142 16.47 -16.91 2.45
C LEU A 142 15.34 -17.43 3.36
N SER A 143 15.57 -17.44 4.66
CA SER A 143 14.51 -17.58 5.66
C SER A 143 14.11 -16.21 6.20
N SER A 144 12.85 -16.06 6.62
CA SER A 144 12.43 -14.83 7.29
C SER A 144 13.17 -14.69 8.63
N PRO A 145 13.72 -13.52 8.95
CA PRO A 145 14.26 -13.26 10.28
C PRO A 145 13.16 -13.34 11.34
N ALA A 146 13.56 -13.39 12.62
CA ALA A 146 12.61 -13.40 13.72
C ALA A 146 11.73 -12.14 13.70
N ILE A 147 10.42 -12.34 13.84
CA ILE A 147 9.44 -11.25 13.90
C ILE A 147 9.74 -10.37 15.13
N PRO A 148 9.63 -9.04 15.03
CA PRO A 148 9.78 -8.13 16.17
C PRO A 148 8.80 -8.47 17.30
N SER A 149 9.20 -8.23 18.55
CA SER A 149 8.45 -8.71 19.73
C SER A 149 7.05 -8.10 19.89
N ASN A 150 6.81 -6.89 19.40
CA ASN A 150 5.54 -6.17 19.55
C ASN A 150 5.07 -5.54 18.22
N PRO A 151 4.51 -6.31 17.27
CA PRO A 151 3.93 -5.74 16.06
C PRO A 151 2.62 -4.99 16.39
N PRO A 152 2.36 -3.81 15.80
CA PRO A 152 1.18 -2.99 16.11
C PRO A 152 -0.12 -3.68 15.71
N ASN A 153 -1.14 -3.68 16.57
CA ASN A 153 -2.39 -4.42 16.32
C ASN A 153 -3.42 -3.60 15.52
N ASP A 154 -2.98 -3.08 14.37
CA ASP A 154 -3.80 -2.31 13.45
C ASP A 154 -4.86 -3.19 12.75
N THR A 155 -6.08 -2.66 12.58
CA THR A 155 -7.21 -3.35 11.97
C THR A 155 -7.49 -2.79 10.58
N LEU A 156 -7.57 -3.67 9.58
CA LEU A 156 -7.99 -3.32 8.22
C LEU A 156 -9.53 -3.34 8.12
N LEU A 157 -10.11 -2.26 7.62
CA LEU A 157 -11.53 -2.17 7.27
C LEU A 157 -11.70 -2.01 5.77
N LEU A 158 -12.71 -2.69 5.23
CA LEU A 158 -13.05 -2.71 3.82
C LEU A 158 -14.53 -2.44 3.65
N ILE A 159 -14.86 -1.47 2.81
CA ILE A 159 -16.23 -1.04 2.56
C ILE A 159 -16.39 -0.83 1.05
N PRO A 160 -17.47 -1.32 0.39
CA PRO A 160 -17.74 -0.98 -1.00
C PRO A 160 -17.81 0.54 -1.15
N THR A 161 -17.12 1.09 -2.13
CA THR A 161 -16.97 2.55 -2.26
C THR A 161 -18.32 3.26 -2.40
N ALA A 162 -19.30 2.60 -3.05
CA ALA A 162 -20.66 3.11 -3.21
C ALA A 162 -21.45 3.24 -1.89
N SER A 163 -21.04 2.56 -0.83
CA SER A 163 -21.69 2.57 0.49
C SER A 163 -21.08 3.61 1.44
N LEU A 164 -20.02 4.32 1.03
CA LEU A 164 -19.32 5.25 1.89
C LEU A 164 -19.91 6.66 1.88
N PRO A 165 -20.05 7.29 3.06
CA PRO A 165 -20.28 8.73 3.16
C PRO A 165 -18.96 9.46 2.85
N VAL A 166 -18.76 9.86 1.60
CA VAL A 166 -17.52 10.51 1.11
C VAL A 166 -17.09 11.71 1.97
N SER A 167 -18.05 12.41 2.57
CA SER A 167 -17.82 13.57 3.45
C SER A 167 -17.29 13.22 4.85
N LEU A 168 -17.18 11.95 5.22
CA LEU A 168 -16.78 11.47 6.55
C LEU A 168 -15.64 10.44 6.50
N THR A 169 -14.89 10.38 5.39
CA THR A 169 -13.82 9.38 5.17
C THR A 169 -12.57 9.60 6.03
N HIS A 170 -12.48 10.71 6.76
CA HIS A 170 -11.43 10.92 7.77
C HIS A 170 -11.95 10.65 9.20
N SER A 171 -13.18 10.12 9.31
CA SER A 171 -13.84 9.80 10.57
C SER A 171 -13.73 8.35 10.97
N ALA A 172 -12.83 8.04 11.92
CA ALA A 172 -12.66 6.68 12.43
C ALA A 172 -13.96 6.11 13.01
N CYS A 173 -14.76 6.92 13.71
CA CYS A 173 -16.06 6.49 14.24
C CYS A 173 -17.09 6.26 13.13
N ALA A 174 -17.19 7.16 12.14
CA ALA A 174 -18.11 6.98 11.01
C ALA A 174 -17.75 5.74 10.19
N ILE A 175 -16.46 5.54 9.92
CA ILE A 175 -15.96 4.36 9.21
C ILE A 175 -16.28 3.09 10.00
N LYS A 176 -16.05 3.07 11.33
CA LYS A 176 -16.42 1.92 12.17
C LYS A 176 -17.90 1.62 12.11
N ASN A 177 -18.76 2.63 12.22
CA ASN A 177 -20.21 2.46 12.20
C ASN A 177 -20.71 1.93 10.84
N VAL A 178 -20.18 2.44 9.74
CA VAL A 178 -20.50 1.91 8.40
C VAL A 178 -19.94 0.49 8.24
N SER A 179 -18.71 0.24 8.70
CA SER A 179 -18.06 -1.07 8.58
C SER A 179 -18.77 -2.16 9.38
N THR A 180 -19.31 -1.87 10.57
CA THR A 180 -19.98 -2.88 11.40
C THR A 180 -21.30 -3.32 10.78
N GLY A 181 -22.06 -2.39 10.21
CA GLY A 181 -23.27 -2.70 9.45
C GLY A 181 -22.97 -3.53 8.20
N PHE A 182 -21.90 -3.20 7.48
CA PHE A 182 -21.52 -3.92 6.26
C PHE A 182 -20.86 -5.28 6.54
N GLN A 183 -19.92 -5.37 7.48
CA GLN A 183 -19.26 -6.63 7.85
C GLN A 183 -20.22 -7.63 8.48
N ALA A 184 -21.33 -7.19 9.09
CA ALA A 184 -22.40 -8.10 9.51
C ALA A 184 -23.11 -8.80 8.34
N GLN A 185 -23.00 -8.25 7.12
CA GLN A 185 -23.63 -8.77 5.91
C GLN A 185 -22.62 -9.38 4.93
N ALA A 186 -21.36 -8.95 4.99
CA ALA A 186 -20.28 -9.41 4.13
C ALA A 186 -19.49 -10.54 4.79
N SER A 187 -19.28 -11.64 4.06
CA SER A 187 -18.49 -12.80 4.52
C SER A 187 -17.03 -12.70 4.11
N PHE A 188 -16.36 -11.61 4.48
CA PHE A 188 -14.92 -11.45 4.19
C PHE A 188 -14.08 -12.13 5.25
N LEU A 189 -13.02 -12.80 4.82
CA LEU A 189 -11.98 -13.33 5.71
C LEU A 189 -10.73 -12.46 5.58
N ILE A 190 -10.27 -11.88 6.68
CA ILE A 190 -9.05 -11.06 6.71
C ILE A 190 -8.03 -11.76 7.60
N ASN A 191 -6.96 -12.26 7.00
CA ASN A 191 -5.84 -12.88 7.71
C ASN A 191 -4.67 -11.91 7.79
N ARG A 192 -4.20 -11.63 9.01
CA ARG A 192 -3.10 -10.70 9.27
C ARG A 192 -1.82 -11.47 9.60
N SER A 193 -0.71 -11.09 8.95
CA SER A 193 0.63 -11.62 9.23
C SER A 193 1.67 -10.50 9.25
N SER A 194 2.89 -10.80 9.67
CA SER A 194 4.03 -9.87 9.57
C SER A 194 4.95 -10.33 8.45
N VAL A 195 5.41 -9.39 7.63
CA VAL A 195 6.28 -9.67 6.49
C VAL A 195 7.43 -8.67 6.42
N LEU A 196 8.59 -9.16 6.00
CA LEU A 196 9.73 -8.34 5.61
C LEU A 196 9.76 -8.29 4.08
N ARG A 197 9.24 -7.20 3.49
CA ARG A 197 9.06 -7.06 2.04
C ARG A 197 10.32 -6.54 1.34
N ASP A 198 11.12 -5.75 2.06
CA ASP A 198 12.30 -5.07 1.56
C ASP A 198 13.27 -4.75 2.71
N ALA A 199 14.35 -4.03 2.41
CA ALA A 199 15.32 -3.57 3.39
C ALA A 199 14.78 -2.45 4.32
N ASN A 200 13.64 -1.83 3.99
CA ASN A 200 13.09 -0.71 4.75
C ASN A 200 12.52 -1.18 6.09
N GLY A 201 11.98 -2.41 6.15
CA GLY A 201 11.65 -3.07 7.40
C GLY A 201 10.36 -3.89 7.37
N TRP A 202 9.95 -4.29 8.57
CA TRP A 202 8.76 -5.09 8.83
C TRP A 202 7.47 -4.29 8.62
N ARG A 203 6.51 -4.94 7.96
CA ARG A 203 5.17 -4.44 7.69
C ARG A 203 4.13 -5.49 8.10
N ALA A 204 2.95 -5.05 8.48
CA ALA A 204 1.80 -5.94 8.60
C ALA A 204 1.26 -6.21 7.19
N GLN A 205 0.92 -7.46 6.91
CA GLN A 205 0.30 -7.92 5.68
C GLN A 205 -1.11 -8.40 6.01
N TRP A 206 -2.10 -7.89 5.29
CA TRP A 206 -3.47 -8.39 5.36
C TRP A 206 -3.82 -9.07 4.05
N PHE A 207 -4.13 -10.36 4.14
CA PHE A 207 -4.68 -11.15 3.04
C PHE A 207 -6.19 -11.24 3.21
N VAL A 208 -6.92 -10.82 2.19
CA VAL A 208 -8.37 -10.66 2.22
C VAL A 208 -8.99 -11.60 1.23
N GLU A 209 -10.04 -12.31 1.64
CA GLU A 209 -10.79 -13.25 0.83
C GLU A 209 -12.29 -12.98 0.90
N GLY A 210 -13.03 -13.45 -0.12
CA GLY A 210 -14.49 -13.34 -0.18
C GLY A 210 -15.00 -12.02 -0.76
N LEU A 211 -14.14 -11.25 -1.43
CA LEU A 211 -14.55 -10.03 -2.14
C LEU A 211 -15.40 -10.38 -3.36
N THR A 212 -16.27 -9.46 -3.78
CA THR A 212 -17.02 -9.60 -5.03
C THR A 212 -16.18 -9.11 -6.20
N SER A 213 -16.27 -9.79 -7.35
CA SER A 213 -15.53 -9.43 -8.55
C SER A 213 -16.01 -8.12 -9.16
N PHE A 214 -15.13 -7.45 -9.90
CA PHE A 214 -15.40 -6.18 -10.58
C PHE A 214 -16.10 -5.12 -9.69
N THR A 215 -15.69 -5.03 -8.43
CA THR A 215 -16.32 -4.17 -7.41
C THR A 215 -15.32 -3.20 -6.82
N ASN A 216 -15.69 -1.92 -6.77
CA ASN A 216 -14.89 -0.87 -6.14
C ASN A 216 -15.05 -0.92 -4.62
N TYR A 217 -13.92 -1.00 -3.92
CA TYR A 217 -13.81 -0.98 -2.48
C TYR A 217 -12.91 0.18 -2.03
N THR A 218 -13.11 0.61 -0.80
CA THR A 218 -12.19 1.50 -0.11
C THR A 218 -11.69 0.81 1.15
N ALA A 219 -10.37 0.83 1.32
CA ALA A 219 -9.68 0.29 2.47
C ALA A 219 -9.26 1.41 3.43
N PHE A 220 -9.33 1.11 4.73
CA PHE A 220 -8.89 1.96 5.82
C PHE A 220 -8.11 1.13 6.83
N ILE A 221 -7.06 1.70 7.42
CA ILE A 221 -6.45 1.18 8.64
C ILE A 221 -6.99 1.96 9.82
N ILE A 222 -7.50 1.25 10.82
CA ILE A 222 -7.72 1.80 12.16
C ILE A 222 -6.59 1.35 13.06
N LYS A 223 -5.94 2.32 13.71
CA LYS A 223 -4.88 2.06 14.67
C LYS A 223 -5.42 1.39 15.94
N GLU A 224 -4.53 0.75 16.68
CA GLU A 224 -4.85 0.07 17.96
C GLU A 224 -5.51 1.00 18.99
N ASP A 225 -5.26 2.32 18.92
CA ASP A 225 -5.93 3.33 19.75
C ASP A 225 -7.45 3.42 19.50
N GLY A 226 -7.94 2.83 18.41
CA GLY A 226 -9.34 2.85 17.99
C GLY A 226 -9.85 4.21 17.54
N ILE A 227 -8.97 5.19 17.37
CA ILE A 227 -9.28 6.61 17.25
C ILE A 227 -8.67 7.19 15.97
N SER A 228 -7.47 6.73 15.61
CA SER A 228 -6.75 7.18 14.44
C SER A 228 -7.09 6.29 13.24
N THR A 229 -7.41 6.93 12.11
CA THR A 229 -7.66 6.27 10.82
C THR A 229 -6.64 6.71 9.79
N SER A 230 -6.27 5.80 8.88
CA SER A 230 -5.60 6.19 7.65
C SER A 230 -6.56 6.96 6.73
N GLY A 231 -5.99 7.65 5.74
CA GLY A 231 -6.75 8.08 4.58
C GLY A 231 -7.37 6.89 3.81
N PRO A 232 -8.39 7.16 2.96
CA PRO A 232 -9.02 6.14 2.12
C PRO A 232 -8.07 5.64 1.03
N LEU A 233 -7.99 4.33 0.84
CA LEU A 233 -7.33 3.69 -0.30
C LEU A 233 -8.38 3.00 -1.18
N ASN A 234 -8.63 3.54 -2.37
CA ASN A 234 -9.57 2.96 -3.31
C ASN A 234 -8.92 1.85 -4.14
N PHE A 235 -9.65 0.77 -4.40
CA PHE A 235 -9.21 -0.29 -5.28
C PHE A 235 -10.38 -1.03 -5.93
N LEU A 236 -10.09 -1.71 -7.04
CA LEU A 236 -11.02 -2.51 -7.80
C LEU A 236 -10.58 -3.98 -7.75
N THR A 237 -11.54 -4.89 -7.60
CA THR A 237 -11.31 -6.33 -7.81
C THR A 237 -11.37 -6.66 -9.30
N LYS A 238 -10.56 -7.63 -9.74
CA LYS A 238 -10.50 -8.04 -11.14
C LYS A 238 -11.78 -8.74 -11.60
N SER A 239 -11.89 -9.00 -12.90
CA SER A 239 -13.06 -9.66 -13.49
C SER A 239 -13.27 -11.06 -12.89
N ALA A 240 -14.51 -11.56 -12.92
CA ALA A 240 -14.80 -12.92 -12.44
C ALA A 240 -14.04 -14.02 -13.21
N ALA A 241 -13.60 -13.71 -14.43
CA ALA A 241 -12.85 -14.62 -15.30
C ALA A 241 -11.33 -14.56 -15.07
N PHE A 242 -10.85 -13.68 -14.18
CA PHE A 242 -9.41 -13.55 -13.91
C PHE A 242 -8.83 -14.87 -13.37
N PRO A 243 -7.86 -15.48 -14.07
CA PRO A 243 -7.48 -16.88 -13.78
C PRO A 243 -6.34 -17.04 -12.77
N CYS A 244 -5.58 -15.98 -12.47
CA CYS A 244 -4.31 -16.12 -11.78
C CYS A 244 -4.46 -15.97 -10.25
N PRO A 245 -3.96 -16.94 -9.45
CA PRO A 245 -3.97 -16.85 -8.00
C PRO A 245 -2.87 -15.91 -7.46
N LEU A 246 -3.07 -15.41 -6.25
CA LEU A 246 -2.06 -14.61 -5.54
C LEU A 246 -0.90 -15.49 -5.08
N VAL A 247 0.32 -14.96 -5.25
CA VAL A 247 1.54 -15.49 -4.67
C VAL A 247 2.11 -14.44 -3.72
N HIS A 248 2.35 -14.82 -2.46
CA HIS A 248 2.85 -13.90 -1.45
C HIS A 248 3.68 -14.60 -0.38
N SER A 249 4.27 -13.81 0.53
CA SER A 249 5.01 -14.32 1.68
C SER A 249 6.11 -15.32 1.27
N LEU A 250 6.91 -14.94 0.27
CA LEU A 250 8.08 -15.69 -0.19
C LEU A 250 9.36 -15.08 0.40
N PRO A 251 9.99 -15.66 1.43
CA PRO A 251 11.16 -15.02 2.05
C PRO A 251 12.35 -14.86 1.09
N TYR A 252 12.52 -15.79 0.15
CA TYR A 252 13.53 -15.69 -0.90
C TYR A 252 13.21 -14.64 -1.98
N CYS A 253 11.95 -14.23 -2.10
CA CYS A 253 11.46 -13.20 -3.03
C CYS A 253 10.46 -12.27 -2.34
N PRO A 254 10.94 -11.43 -1.41
CA PRO A 254 10.07 -10.75 -0.44
C PRO A 254 9.13 -9.70 -1.08
N GLN A 255 9.46 -9.21 -2.28
CA GLN A 255 8.64 -8.23 -3.00
C GLN A 255 7.44 -8.84 -3.74
N ILE A 256 7.40 -10.16 -3.88
CA ILE A 256 6.31 -10.88 -4.57
C ILE A 256 5.09 -10.92 -3.66
N ALA A 257 4.03 -10.28 -4.11
CA ALA A 257 2.75 -10.16 -3.42
C ALA A 257 1.64 -9.84 -4.43
N TYR A 258 1.60 -10.60 -5.51
CA TYR A 258 0.76 -10.33 -6.67
C TYR A 258 0.30 -11.60 -7.37
N ALA A 259 -0.63 -11.47 -8.32
CA ALA A 259 -1.16 -12.60 -9.06
C ALA A 259 -0.14 -13.13 -10.08
N VAL A 260 0.01 -14.45 -10.18
CA VAL A 260 1.02 -15.12 -11.04
C VAL A 260 0.32 -16.22 -11.86
N PRO A 261 0.74 -16.52 -13.10
CA PRO A 261 0.09 -17.52 -13.97
C PRO A 261 0.43 -18.94 -13.53
N LEU A 262 -0.01 -19.30 -12.32
CA LEU A 262 -0.02 -20.64 -11.78
C LEU A 262 -1.43 -21.23 -11.88
N PRO A 263 -1.57 -22.56 -11.96
CA PRO A 263 -2.86 -23.20 -11.83
C PRO A 263 -3.48 -22.86 -10.45
N PRO A 264 -4.80 -23.06 -10.26
CA PRO A 264 -5.41 -22.87 -8.96
C PRO A 264 -4.68 -23.68 -7.87
N PRO A 265 -4.42 -23.08 -6.69
CA PRO A 265 -3.76 -23.78 -5.60
C PRO A 265 -4.58 -25.00 -5.16
N PRO A 266 -3.92 -26.08 -4.69
CA PRO A 266 -4.63 -27.27 -4.25
C PRO A 266 -5.48 -26.96 -3.02
N LEU A 267 -6.72 -27.44 -3.03
CA LEU A 267 -7.63 -27.25 -1.90
C LEU A 267 -7.02 -27.81 -0.60
N PRO A 268 -7.21 -27.13 0.55
CA PRO A 268 -8.10 -25.98 0.79
C PRO A 268 -7.42 -24.61 0.60
N LEU A 269 -6.22 -24.57 0.00
CA LEU A 269 -5.47 -23.34 -0.17
C LEU A 269 -6.12 -22.45 -1.23
N THR A 270 -6.02 -21.14 -1.01
CA THR A 270 -6.61 -20.12 -1.87
C THR A 270 -5.56 -19.17 -2.45
N SER A 271 -4.30 -19.29 -2.00
CA SER A 271 -3.12 -18.60 -2.52
C SER A 271 -1.88 -19.48 -2.41
N TYR A 272 -0.79 -19.05 -3.04
CA TYR A 272 0.53 -19.67 -2.91
C TYR A 272 1.41 -18.90 -1.94
N ILE A 273 2.09 -19.64 -1.06
CA ILE A 273 3.08 -19.16 -0.11
C ILE A 273 4.39 -19.96 -0.28
N SER A 274 5.43 -19.61 0.48
CA SER A 274 6.76 -20.21 0.32
C SER A 274 6.82 -21.74 0.37
N THR A 275 5.86 -22.37 1.06
CA THR A 275 5.79 -23.84 1.20
C THR A 275 4.96 -24.53 0.12
N THR A 276 4.17 -23.77 -0.65
CA THR A 276 3.17 -24.33 -1.59
C THR A 276 3.45 -23.97 -3.04
N VAL A 277 4.33 -22.99 -3.30
CA VAL A 277 4.80 -22.68 -4.66
C VAL A 277 5.44 -23.93 -5.29
N PRO A 278 5.09 -24.28 -6.55
CA PRO A 278 5.65 -25.45 -7.21
C PRO A 278 7.18 -25.44 -7.30
N THR A 279 7.81 -26.58 -7.02
CA THR A 279 9.27 -26.71 -6.95
C THR A 279 9.96 -26.51 -8.30
N ASN A 280 9.28 -26.83 -9.40
CA ASN A 280 9.73 -26.54 -10.77
C ASN A 280 9.87 -25.04 -11.05
N VAL A 281 9.19 -24.18 -10.29
CA VAL A 281 9.30 -22.72 -10.37
C VAL A 281 10.34 -22.20 -9.38
N SER A 282 10.27 -22.64 -8.10
CA SER A 282 11.13 -22.09 -7.04
C SER A 282 12.57 -22.59 -7.08
N ALA A 283 12.82 -23.86 -7.44
CA ALA A 283 14.15 -24.45 -7.39
C ALA A 283 15.15 -23.83 -8.40
N PRO A 284 14.79 -23.60 -9.68
CA PRO A 284 15.69 -22.93 -10.63
C PRO A 284 16.07 -21.52 -10.18
N LEU A 285 15.12 -20.76 -9.64
CA LEU A 285 15.36 -19.43 -9.11
C LEU A 285 16.31 -19.45 -7.90
N ILE A 286 16.05 -20.31 -6.91
CA ILE A 286 16.91 -20.43 -5.73
C ILE A 286 18.34 -20.84 -6.13
N SER A 287 18.47 -21.74 -7.10
CA SER A 287 19.77 -22.12 -7.68
C SER A 287 20.46 -20.93 -8.34
N SER A 288 19.73 -20.15 -9.16
CA SER A 288 20.24 -18.94 -9.80
C SER A 288 20.73 -17.90 -8.79
N LEU A 289 19.94 -17.63 -7.73
CA LEU A 289 20.31 -16.73 -6.64
C LEU A 289 21.57 -17.20 -5.91
N THR A 290 21.71 -18.51 -5.69
CA THR A 290 22.86 -19.11 -5.00
C THR A 290 24.13 -19.01 -5.84
N ASN A 291 24.04 -19.35 -7.14
CA ASN A 291 25.15 -19.25 -8.07
C ASN A 291 25.61 -17.81 -8.24
N PHE A 292 24.68 -16.87 -8.39
CA PHE A 292 25.01 -15.45 -8.47
C PHE A 292 25.71 -14.95 -7.20
N THR A 293 25.19 -15.30 -6.03
CA THR A 293 25.81 -14.91 -4.74
C THR A 293 27.23 -15.47 -4.63
N THR A 294 27.45 -16.71 -5.08
CA THR A 294 28.79 -17.33 -5.12
C THR A 294 29.73 -16.59 -6.07
N SER A 295 29.27 -16.27 -7.28
CA SER A 295 30.05 -15.49 -8.25
C SER A 295 30.38 -14.10 -7.73
N LEU A 296 29.43 -13.42 -7.10
CA LEU A 296 29.65 -12.09 -6.53
C LEU A 296 30.67 -12.11 -5.39
N LEU A 297 30.68 -13.17 -4.57
CA LEU A 297 31.68 -13.35 -3.50
C LEU A 297 33.08 -13.71 -4.01
N SER A 298 33.25 -14.02 -5.30
CA SER A 298 34.60 -14.10 -5.90
C SER A 298 35.27 -12.73 -6.01
N PHE A 299 34.46 -11.65 -6.05
CA PHE A 299 34.95 -10.30 -5.86
C PHE A 299 35.19 -10.05 -4.36
N PRO A 300 36.31 -9.42 -3.99
CA PRO A 300 36.67 -9.13 -2.59
C PRO A 300 35.80 -8.00 -1.98
N CYS A 301 34.52 -8.32 -1.76
CA CYS A 301 33.53 -7.44 -1.16
C CYS A 301 33.98 -6.88 0.19
N GLY A 302 33.76 -5.57 0.40
CA GLY A 302 34.13 -4.87 1.63
C GLY A 302 35.62 -4.57 1.78
N ARG A 303 36.49 -5.08 0.88
CA ARG A 303 37.90 -4.71 0.79
C ARG A 303 38.16 -3.83 -0.42
N ASP A 304 37.70 -4.27 -1.60
CA ASP A 304 37.88 -3.54 -2.84
C ASP A 304 36.59 -2.78 -3.19
N VAL A 305 36.75 -1.56 -3.69
CA VAL A 305 35.64 -0.66 -4.01
C VAL A 305 35.47 -0.61 -5.52
N TYR A 306 34.43 -1.26 -6.05
CA TYR A 306 34.04 -1.14 -7.46
C TYR A 306 33.13 0.07 -7.72
N SER A 307 32.50 0.61 -6.67
CA SER A 307 31.61 1.77 -6.74
C SER A 307 31.65 2.55 -5.41
N PRO A 308 31.69 3.90 -5.45
CA PRO A 308 31.58 4.72 -4.24
C PRO A 308 30.17 4.79 -3.66
N LEU A 309 29.15 4.35 -4.41
CA LEU A 309 27.73 4.47 -4.03
C LEU A 309 27.04 3.12 -3.81
N ARG A 310 27.62 2.02 -4.28
CA ARG A 310 26.99 0.69 -4.30
C ARG A 310 27.90 -0.35 -3.67
N THR A 311 27.29 -1.28 -2.94
CA THR A 311 27.96 -2.36 -2.23
C THR A 311 27.58 -3.72 -2.83
N CYS A 312 28.33 -4.79 -2.52
CA CYS A 312 27.93 -6.13 -2.96
C CYS A 312 26.53 -6.53 -2.44
N ALA A 313 26.14 -6.05 -1.25
CA ALA A 313 24.79 -6.28 -0.72
C ALA A 313 23.70 -5.61 -1.59
N ASP A 314 23.97 -4.40 -2.10
CA ASP A 314 23.07 -3.72 -3.05
C ASP A 314 22.98 -4.50 -4.36
N CYS A 315 24.12 -4.89 -4.93
CA CYS A 315 24.17 -5.74 -6.14
C CYS A 315 23.37 -7.03 -5.98
N GLN A 316 23.57 -7.75 -4.88
CA GLN A 316 22.84 -8.99 -4.60
C GLN A 316 21.34 -8.76 -4.48
N THR A 317 20.94 -7.68 -3.81
CA THR A 317 19.53 -7.32 -3.63
C THR A 317 18.89 -6.97 -4.97
N SER A 318 19.57 -6.17 -5.80
CA SER A 318 19.09 -5.81 -7.13
C SER A 318 18.97 -7.02 -8.04
N TYR A 319 19.95 -7.93 -8.04
CA TYR A 319 19.87 -9.19 -8.78
C TYR A 319 18.70 -10.05 -8.31
N ARG A 320 18.48 -10.13 -6.99
CA ARG A 320 17.35 -10.88 -6.43
C ARG A 320 16.02 -10.30 -6.88
N ASN A 321 15.84 -9.00 -6.78
CA ASN A 321 14.60 -8.34 -7.21
C ASN A 321 14.32 -8.60 -8.69
N TRP A 322 15.35 -8.47 -9.54
CA TRP A 322 15.27 -8.82 -10.96
C TRP A 322 14.90 -10.29 -11.16
N ALA A 323 15.64 -11.23 -10.56
CA ALA A 323 15.45 -12.66 -10.75
C ALA A 323 14.06 -13.12 -10.29
N CYS A 324 13.57 -12.59 -9.17
CA CYS A 324 12.22 -12.82 -8.68
C CYS A 324 11.16 -12.26 -9.66
N ALA A 325 11.35 -11.05 -10.19
CA ALA A 325 10.40 -10.45 -11.12
C ALA A 325 10.31 -11.18 -12.46
N VAL A 326 11.43 -11.71 -12.99
CA VAL A 326 11.39 -12.52 -14.23
C VAL A 326 10.94 -13.96 -14.00
N SER A 327 11.15 -14.51 -12.81
CA SER A 327 10.74 -15.88 -12.49
C SER A 327 9.30 -15.99 -12.03
N PHE A 328 8.73 -14.93 -11.44
CA PHE A 328 7.32 -14.84 -11.08
C PHE A 328 6.64 -13.79 -11.96
N PRO A 329 6.28 -14.13 -13.20
CA PRO A 329 5.59 -13.21 -14.08
C PRO A 329 4.26 -12.79 -13.45
N ARG A 330 3.95 -11.50 -13.51
CA ARG A 330 2.71 -10.98 -12.92
C ARG A 330 1.57 -11.12 -13.92
N CYS A 331 0.40 -11.56 -13.45
CA CYS A 331 -0.82 -11.53 -14.24
C CYS A 331 -1.57 -10.22 -14.07
N GLY A 332 -2.26 -9.82 -15.14
CA GLY A 332 -3.04 -8.61 -15.18
C GLY A 332 -4.25 -8.66 -16.09
N GLU A 333 -5.10 -7.65 -15.99
CA GLU A 333 -6.18 -7.38 -16.92
C GLU A 333 -6.09 -5.93 -17.39
N ASN A 334 -6.51 -5.67 -18.62
CA ASN A 334 -6.67 -4.30 -19.10
C ASN A 334 -8.10 -3.86 -18.82
N SER A 335 -8.28 -2.84 -17.98
CA SER A 335 -9.58 -2.24 -17.71
C SER A 335 -9.81 -0.93 -18.45
N ILE A 336 -8.79 -0.40 -19.12
CA ILE A 336 -8.90 0.84 -19.89
C ILE A 336 -9.71 0.54 -21.17
N PRO A 337 -10.89 1.18 -21.38
CA PRO A 337 -11.62 1.06 -22.62
C PRO A 337 -10.76 1.48 -23.80
N ALA A 338 -10.90 0.80 -24.94
CA ALA A 338 -10.15 1.10 -26.17
C ALA A 338 -10.33 2.56 -26.68
N SER A 339 -11.29 3.31 -26.13
CA SER A 339 -11.61 4.69 -26.48
C SER A 339 -10.75 5.77 -25.79
N VAL A 340 -9.91 5.41 -24.83
CA VAL A 340 -9.03 6.37 -24.15
C VAL A 340 -7.83 6.71 -25.05
N PRO A 341 -7.50 8.00 -25.28
CA PRO A 341 -6.41 8.41 -26.16
C PRO A 341 -5.04 7.86 -25.71
N ASP A 342 -4.15 7.61 -26.67
CA ASP A 342 -2.81 7.04 -26.47
C ASP A 342 -1.84 7.90 -25.64
N SER A 343 -2.28 9.08 -25.21
CA SER A 343 -1.55 9.95 -24.27
C SER A 343 -1.55 9.41 -22.82
N VAL A 344 -2.33 8.38 -22.51
CA VAL A 344 -2.35 7.74 -21.18
C VAL A 344 -1.38 6.56 -21.19
N PRO A 345 -0.38 6.51 -20.29
CA PRO A 345 0.51 5.36 -20.17
C PRO A 345 -0.29 4.07 -20.01
N ARG A 346 -0.06 3.12 -20.92
CA ARG A 346 -0.75 1.83 -20.88
C ARG A 346 0.08 0.77 -20.17
N PRO A 347 -0.57 -0.23 -19.56
CA PRO A 347 -0.50 -1.51 -20.22
C PRO A 347 0.77 -2.13 -20.80
N ALA A 348 1.91 -2.36 -20.14
CA ALA A 348 2.88 -3.33 -20.69
C ALA A 348 2.36 -4.78 -20.55
N LEU A 349 1.16 -5.06 -21.07
CA LEU A 349 0.50 -6.36 -21.02
C LEU A 349 0.77 -7.13 -22.31
N LEU A 350 1.24 -8.35 -22.15
CA LEU A 350 1.35 -9.36 -23.19
C LEU A 350 0.22 -10.36 -23.03
N SER A 351 -0.57 -10.56 -24.09
CA SER A 351 -1.68 -11.52 -24.05
C SER A 351 -1.17 -12.93 -24.36
N HIS A 352 -1.54 -13.89 -23.52
CA HIS A 352 -1.23 -15.31 -23.69
C HIS A 352 -2.52 -16.09 -23.94
N PRO A 353 -2.69 -16.73 -25.11
CA PRO A 353 -3.82 -17.61 -25.36
C PRO A 353 -3.72 -18.90 -24.53
N PRO A 354 -4.80 -19.69 -24.43
CA PRO A 354 -4.76 -20.99 -23.77
C PRO A 354 -3.67 -21.89 -24.34
N LYS A 355 -2.95 -22.58 -23.46
CA LYS A 355 -1.85 -23.50 -23.75
C LYS A 355 -0.63 -22.84 -24.40
N ASP A 356 -0.54 -21.52 -24.38
CA ASP A 356 0.66 -20.81 -24.80
C ASP A 356 1.83 -21.07 -23.85
N ALA A 357 3.04 -21.13 -24.41
CA ALA A 357 4.25 -21.37 -23.64
C ALA A 357 4.57 -20.14 -22.78
N PRO A 358 4.61 -20.26 -21.44
CA PRO A 358 4.98 -19.14 -20.59
C PRO A 358 6.44 -18.73 -20.83
N ARG A 359 6.72 -17.43 -20.70
CA ARG A 359 8.09 -16.91 -20.88
C ARG A 359 9.03 -17.33 -19.76
N ALA A 360 8.49 -17.46 -18.54
CA ALA A 360 9.23 -17.90 -17.38
C ALA A 360 9.49 -19.42 -17.42
N THR A 361 10.74 -19.81 -17.22
CA THR A 361 11.14 -21.23 -17.22
C THR A 361 10.49 -21.98 -16.06
N GLY A 362 10.12 -23.23 -16.30
CA GLY A 362 9.55 -24.10 -15.25
C GLY A 362 8.04 -23.95 -15.08
N TYR A 363 7.37 -23.05 -15.81
CA TYR A 363 5.92 -22.98 -15.81
C TYR A 363 5.30 -23.95 -16.81
N ASN A 364 4.15 -24.53 -16.44
CA ASN A 364 3.32 -25.28 -17.37
C ASN A 364 2.34 -24.33 -18.06
N PRO A 365 2.06 -24.50 -19.37
CA PRO A 365 1.01 -23.74 -20.04
C PRO A 365 -0.34 -23.88 -19.32
N LEU A 366 -1.04 -22.76 -19.14
CA LEU A 366 -2.39 -22.75 -18.56
C LEU A 366 -3.44 -23.05 -19.63
N ASP A 367 -4.51 -23.75 -19.28
CA ASP A 367 -5.64 -24.02 -20.19
C ASP A 367 -6.57 -22.81 -20.41
N VAL A 368 -6.21 -21.66 -19.87
CA VAL A 368 -7.00 -20.42 -19.90
C VAL A 368 -6.15 -19.26 -20.40
N ALA A 369 -6.78 -18.29 -21.06
CA ALA A 369 -6.11 -17.08 -21.49
C ALA A 369 -5.82 -16.18 -20.28
N TYR A 370 -4.66 -15.52 -20.30
CA TYR A 370 -4.30 -14.51 -19.30
C TYR A 370 -3.48 -13.42 -19.96
N ASN A 371 -3.36 -12.26 -19.31
CA ASN A 371 -2.39 -11.25 -19.74
C ASN A 371 -1.25 -11.22 -18.72
N GLU A 372 -0.02 -11.29 -19.22
CA GLU A 372 1.19 -11.14 -18.45
C GLU A 372 1.60 -9.66 -18.44
N LEU A 373 1.78 -9.09 -17.25
CA LEU A 373 2.44 -7.81 -17.10
C LEU A 373 3.94 -8.03 -17.19
N LEU A 374 4.55 -7.42 -18.22
CA LEU A 374 5.98 -7.52 -18.44
C LEU A 374 6.77 -6.98 -17.23
N PRO A 375 7.83 -7.66 -16.78
CA PRO A 375 8.70 -7.14 -15.75
C PRO A 375 9.35 -5.86 -16.27
N CYS A 376 9.66 -4.94 -15.37
CA CYS A 376 10.14 -3.65 -15.78
C CYS A 376 11.64 -3.64 -16.02
N ILE A 377 12.03 -2.96 -17.08
CA ILE A 377 13.43 -2.92 -17.53
C ILE A 377 14.34 -2.27 -16.49
N GLU A 378 13.79 -1.40 -15.65
CA GLU A 378 14.44 -0.78 -14.50
C GLU A 378 14.96 -1.81 -13.51
N ASN A 379 14.30 -2.97 -13.36
CA ASN A 379 14.82 -4.06 -12.53
C ASN A 379 16.13 -4.61 -13.11
N CYS A 380 16.23 -4.76 -14.43
CA CYS A 380 17.47 -5.20 -15.08
C CYS A 380 18.55 -4.11 -14.95
N GLN A 381 18.20 -2.86 -15.22
CA GLN A 381 19.12 -1.72 -15.15
C GLN A 381 19.62 -1.48 -13.71
N ALA A 382 18.82 -1.79 -12.68
CA ALA A 382 19.25 -1.76 -11.29
C ALA A 382 20.40 -2.75 -11.05
N VAL A 383 20.34 -3.96 -11.61
CA VAL A 383 21.46 -4.92 -11.54
C VAL A 383 22.70 -4.34 -12.24
N LEU A 384 22.53 -3.82 -13.45
CA LEU A 384 23.63 -3.22 -14.21
C LEU A 384 24.33 -2.10 -13.44
N ARG A 385 23.54 -1.22 -12.81
CA ARG A 385 24.03 -0.07 -12.03
C ARG A 385 24.69 -0.49 -10.72
N ASP A 386 24.13 -1.50 -10.05
CA ASP A 386 24.52 -1.82 -8.68
C ASP A 386 25.64 -2.85 -8.62
N CYS A 387 25.94 -3.57 -9.70
CA CYS A 387 26.91 -4.66 -9.69
C CYS A 387 28.28 -4.31 -10.31
N PRO A 388 29.35 -5.04 -9.91
CA PRO A 388 30.67 -4.88 -10.52
C PRO A 388 30.67 -5.20 -12.02
N ALA A 389 31.32 -4.36 -12.83
CA ALA A 389 31.39 -4.52 -14.29
C ALA A 389 31.97 -5.86 -14.76
N MET A 390 32.83 -6.50 -13.95
CA MET A 390 33.42 -7.81 -14.25
C MET A 390 32.41 -8.96 -14.33
N LEU A 391 31.20 -8.80 -13.79
CA LEU A 391 30.14 -9.79 -13.94
C LEU A 391 29.57 -9.82 -15.36
N GLY A 392 29.89 -8.83 -16.21
CA GLY A 392 29.47 -8.79 -17.60
C GLY A 392 27.95 -8.71 -17.78
N TRP A 393 27.24 -8.17 -16.78
CA TRP A 393 25.79 -8.00 -16.85
C TRP A 393 25.41 -7.07 -18.00
N ALA A 394 24.36 -7.42 -18.74
CA ALA A 394 23.85 -6.62 -19.84
C ALA A 394 22.33 -6.71 -19.89
N CYS A 395 21.68 -5.59 -20.17
CA CYS A 395 20.24 -5.50 -20.37
C CYS A 395 19.90 -5.28 -21.85
N PRO A 396 18.71 -5.72 -22.31
CA PRO A 396 18.22 -5.40 -23.65
C PRO A 396 18.23 -3.89 -23.95
N VAL A 397 18.37 -3.55 -25.23
CA VAL A 397 18.40 -2.16 -25.70
C VAL A 397 16.97 -1.63 -25.79
N MET A 398 16.71 -0.45 -25.20
CA MET A 398 15.38 0.16 -25.11
C MET A 398 14.72 0.32 -26.49
N ASP A 399 15.45 0.90 -27.45
CA ASP A 399 14.98 1.17 -28.81
C ASP A 399 15.02 -0.04 -29.76
N GLY A 400 15.37 -1.21 -29.24
CA GLY A 400 15.49 -2.44 -30.02
C GLY A 400 14.44 -3.46 -29.61
N ASN A 401 14.84 -4.35 -28.70
CA ASN A 401 14.10 -5.55 -28.33
C ASN A 401 13.58 -5.55 -26.89
N ALA A 402 13.83 -4.48 -26.12
CA ALA A 402 13.39 -4.41 -24.74
C ALA A 402 11.87 -4.54 -24.61
N ASN A 403 11.09 -3.91 -25.50
CA ASN A 403 9.62 -3.95 -25.44
C ASN A 403 8.99 -5.35 -25.62
N MET A 404 9.75 -6.34 -26.12
CA MET A 404 9.28 -7.72 -26.28
C MET A 404 9.41 -8.53 -24.99
N THR A 405 10.30 -8.11 -24.10
CA THR A 405 10.70 -8.89 -22.91
C THR A 405 10.42 -8.16 -21.61
N TYR A 406 10.45 -6.83 -21.63
CA TYR A 406 10.25 -5.95 -20.49
C TYR A 406 9.24 -4.84 -20.81
N GLY A 407 8.60 -4.33 -19.76
CA GLY A 407 7.88 -3.07 -19.82
C GLY A 407 8.90 -1.93 -19.97
N VAL A 408 8.78 -1.15 -21.04
CA VAL A 408 9.55 0.07 -21.30
C VAL A 408 8.61 1.26 -21.12
N GLY A 409 8.87 2.13 -20.15
CA GLY A 409 7.92 3.20 -19.82
C GLY A 409 8.47 4.38 -19.03
N TYR A 410 9.59 4.24 -18.30
CA TYR A 410 10.17 5.34 -17.51
C TYR A 410 11.53 5.83 -17.99
N VAL A 411 12.26 4.99 -18.74
CA VAL A 411 13.52 5.33 -19.38
C VAL A 411 13.41 4.94 -20.85
N ASP A 412 12.85 5.80 -21.68
CA ASP A 412 12.76 5.61 -23.12
C ASP A 412 13.97 6.16 -23.88
N SER A 413 15.01 6.64 -23.17
CA SER A 413 16.22 7.19 -23.78
C SER A 413 17.47 6.98 -22.93
N MET A 414 18.62 6.87 -23.61
CA MET A 414 19.95 6.72 -23.02
C MET A 414 20.40 7.93 -22.16
N ASP A 415 19.75 9.09 -22.31
CA ASP A 415 20.01 10.30 -21.53
C ASP A 415 19.10 10.47 -20.29
N GLY A 416 18.17 9.52 -20.06
CA GLY A 416 17.23 9.58 -18.95
C GLY A 416 16.05 10.55 -19.13
N GLY A 417 15.79 11.05 -20.34
CA GLY A 417 14.53 11.73 -20.69
C GLY A 417 13.96 11.17 -21.99
N ILE A 418 12.69 10.76 -22.07
CA ILE A 418 11.48 11.59 -22.08
C ILE A 418 10.27 10.72 -21.65
N GLN A 419 10.06 10.59 -20.34
CA GLN A 419 8.73 10.72 -19.69
C GLN A 419 8.85 11.11 -18.20
N GLN A 420 9.96 11.79 -17.85
CA GLN A 420 10.23 12.37 -16.53
C GLN A 420 9.89 11.50 -15.31
N GLY A 421 10.04 10.17 -15.41
CA GLY A 421 9.97 9.33 -14.22
C GLY A 421 8.75 9.61 -13.33
N TRP A 422 7.51 9.62 -13.87
CA TRP A 422 6.26 9.72 -13.09
C TRP A 422 6.09 8.51 -12.16
N THR A 423 6.99 8.39 -11.17
CA THR A 423 7.15 7.27 -10.25
C THR A 423 6.37 7.48 -8.95
N GLY A 424 5.33 8.30 -9.00
CA GLY A 424 4.45 8.59 -7.87
C GLY A 424 2.95 8.47 -8.12
N ALA A 425 2.51 8.15 -9.35
CA ALA A 425 1.07 8.20 -9.71
C ALA A 425 0.57 7.07 -10.61
N ALA A 426 1.43 6.13 -10.98
CA ALA A 426 1.06 5.10 -11.93
C ALA A 426 0.55 3.84 -11.22
N GLN A 427 -0.19 3.96 -10.10
CA GLN A 427 -0.90 2.82 -9.52
C GLN A 427 -2.21 2.64 -10.28
N ASP A 428 -2.40 1.54 -11.02
CA ASP A 428 -3.70 1.25 -11.62
C ASP A 428 -4.75 0.93 -10.55
N GLU A 429 -6.02 0.84 -10.95
CA GLU A 429 -7.13 0.60 -10.03
C GLU A 429 -7.08 -0.78 -9.34
N PHE A 430 -6.26 -1.70 -9.82
CA PHE A 430 -6.03 -3.01 -9.21
C PHE A 430 -4.79 -3.04 -8.31
N GLY A 431 -4.10 -1.90 -8.15
CA GLY A 431 -2.94 -1.73 -7.28
C GLY A 431 -1.59 -1.73 -7.97
N TRP A 432 -1.50 -1.57 -9.30
CA TRP A 432 -0.25 -1.79 -10.03
C TRP A 432 0.53 -0.52 -10.21
N VAL A 433 1.72 -0.40 -9.63
CA VAL A 433 2.65 0.63 -10.07
C VAL A 433 3.33 0.16 -11.36
N TRP A 434 3.05 0.83 -12.49
CA TRP A 434 3.81 0.65 -13.73
C TRP A 434 5.29 0.84 -13.39
N CYS A 435 6.08 -0.22 -13.46
CA CYS A 435 7.54 -0.22 -13.27
C CYS A 435 8.17 0.37 -12.02
N ASN A 436 7.41 0.45 -10.92
CA ASN A 436 8.02 0.72 -9.62
C ASN A 436 7.20 0.16 -8.45
N SER A 437 7.40 -1.10 -8.08
CA SER A 437 6.90 -1.59 -6.77
C SER A 437 7.96 -2.25 -5.89
N ALA A 438 9.24 -2.02 -6.21
CA ALA A 438 10.35 -2.31 -5.34
C ALA A 438 10.57 -1.17 -4.33
N GLY A 439 9.61 -0.98 -3.41
CA GLY A 439 9.83 -0.23 -2.17
C GLY A 439 9.52 1.28 -2.19
N ALA A 440 8.25 1.64 -2.39
CA ALA A 440 7.67 2.81 -1.72
C ALA A 440 6.74 2.30 -0.61
#